data_AF-V8NCL9-F1
#
_entry.id   AF-V8NCL9-F1
#
_cell.length_a   1.000
_cell.length_b   1.000
_cell.length_c   1.000
_cell.angle_alpha   90.00
_cell.angle_beta   90.00
_cell.angle_gamma   90.00
#
_symmetry.space_group_name_H-M   'P 1'
#
loop_
_entity.id
_entity.type
_entity.pdbx_description
1 polymer ?
#
loop_
_entity_poly.entity_id
_entity_poly.type
_entity_poly.pdbx_seq_one_letter_code
_entity_poly.pdbx_strand_id
1 'polypeptide(L)'
;FWLAVEDLKKRPIREVPVRVQEIWQEFLAPGAPSAINLDSKSYDKTTQNVKEPGRYTFDDAQEHIYKLMKSDSYPRFIRSSAYQELLQAKKKDLCLKKKSFNKMATKTSSESIDDQVSTNSRHGLSPSEICKIAINSDETYWNY
;
A
#
# COMPACT_ATOMS: atom_id res chain seq x y z
N PHE A 1 8.32 -6.19 -4.02
CA PHE A 1 9.24 -5.08 -4.33
C PHE A 1 9.19 -3.90 -3.35
N TRP A 2 8.14 -3.05 -3.33
CA TRP A 2 8.18 -1.77 -2.58
C TRP A 2 8.53 -1.91 -1.10
N LEU A 3 7.95 -2.89 -0.39
CA LEU A 3 8.27 -3.18 1.02
C LEU A 3 9.72 -3.63 1.21
N ALA A 4 10.31 -4.33 0.24
CA ALA A 4 11.69 -4.76 0.28
C ALA A 4 12.66 -3.59 0.15
N VAL A 5 12.31 -2.58 -0.67
CA VAL A 5 13.08 -1.33 -0.79
C VAL A 5 12.98 -0.49 0.50
N GLU A 6 11.80 -0.42 1.12
CA GLU A 6 11.66 0.25 2.42
C GLU A 6 12.46 -0.44 3.54
N ASP A 7 12.53 -1.77 3.51
CA ASP A 7 13.37 -2.54 4.41
C ASP A 7 14.86 -2.24 4.18
N LEU A 8 15.30 -2.27 2.92
CA LEU A 8 16.69 -1.93 2.53
C LEU A 8 17.15 -0.59 3.13
N LYS A 9 16.30 0.44 3.04
CA LYS A 9 16.60 1.78 3.57
C LYS A 9 16.90 1.80 5.07
N LYS A 10 16.37 0.83 5.83
CA LYS A 10 16.50 0.73 7.29
C LYS A 10 17.61 -0.22 7.76
N ARG A 11 18.19 -1.01 6.86
CA ARG A 11 19.22 -2.00 7.22
C ARG A 11 20.56 -1.39 7.62
N PRO A 12 21.43 -2.11 8.36
CA PRO A 12 22.82 -1.71 8.56
C PRO A 12 23.57 -1.56 7.23
N ILE A 13 24.48 -0.58 7.11
CA ILE A 13 25.17 -0.29 5.84
C ILE A 13 25.95 -1.49 5.28
N ARG A 14 26.50 -2.33 6.17
CA ARG A 14 27.21 -3.57 5.82
C ARG A 14 26.33 -4.62 5.13
N GLU A 15 25.02 -4.57 5.34
CA GLU A 15 24.05 -5.51 4.74
C GLU A 15 23.43 -4.98 3.45
N VAL A 16 23.56 -3.67 3.18
CA VAL A 16 22.98 -3.01 1.99
C VAL A 16 23.42 -3.67 0.69
N PRO A 17 24.72 -3.97 0.44
CA PRO A 17 25.13 -4.57 -0.82
C PRO A 17 24.49 -5.93 -1.10
N VAL A 18 24.44 -6.79 -0.07
CA VAL A 18 23.82 -8.11 -0.17
C VAL A 18 22.32 -7.96 -0.43
N ARG A 19 21.63 -7.11 0.34
CA ARG A 19 20.20 -6.89 0.20
C ARG A 19 19.82 -6.29 -1.16
N VAL A 20 20.65 -5.42 -1.72
CA VAL A 20 20.45 -4.87 -3.07
C VAL A 20 20.46 -5.99 -4.11
N GLN A 21 21.40 -6.92 -4.03
CA GLN A 21 21.48 -8.04 -4.97
C GLN A 21 20.27 -8.98 -4.84
N GLU A 22 19.83 -9.29 -3.61
CA GLU A 22 18.62 -10.09 -3.39
C GLU A 22 17.39 -9.47 -4.06
N ILE A 23 17.16 -8.17 -3.81
CA ILE A 23 16.01 -7.45 -4.40
C ILE A 23 16.10 -7.42 -5.93
N TRP A 24 17.31 -7.24 -6.47
CA TRP A 24 17.53 -7.29 -7.92
C TRP A 24 17.15 -8.65 -8.49
N GLN A 25 17.68 -9.74 -7.93
CA GLN A 25 17.41 -11.11 -8.41
C GLN A 25 15.94 -11.51 -8.28
N GLU A 26 15.26 -11.07 -7.22
CA GLU A 26 13.87 -11.44 -6.95
C GLU A 26 12.88 -10.72 -7.88
N PHE A 27 13.13 -9.44 -8.22
CA PHE A 27 12.13 -8.57 -8.86
C PHE A 27 12.51 -7.99 -10.22
N LEU A 28 13.81 -7.87 -10.55
CA LEU A 28 14.26 -7.09 -11.73
C LEU A 28 15.21 -7.85 -12.66
N ALA A 29 15.91 -8.88 -12.18
CA ALA A 29 16.81 -9.66 -13.01
C ALA A 29 16.07 -10.35 -14.17
N PRO A 30 16.74 -10.62 -15.30
CA PRO A 30 16.16 -11.43 -16.36
C PRO A 30 15.73 -12.80 -15.82
N GLY A 31 14.44 -13.13 -15.96
CA GLY A 31 13.88 -14.37 -15.41
C GLY A 31 13.62 -14.34 -13.91
N ALA A 32 13.55 -13.16 -13.30
CA ALA A 32 13.22 -13.00 -11.89
C ALA A 32 11.90 -13.70 -11.52
N PRO A 33 11.84 -14.43 -10.38
CA PRO A 33 10.66 -15.20 -9.98
C PRO A 33 9.45 -14.32 -9.66
N SER A 34 9.67 -13.06 -9.30
CA SER A 34 8.63 -12.06 -9.03
C SER A 34 8.85 -10.80 -9.86
N ALA A 35 9.14 -10.98 -11.15
CA ALA A 35 9.40 -9.88 -12.09
C ALA A 35 8.30 -8.81 -12.04
N ILE A 36 8.69 -7.56 -11.85
CA ILE A 36 7.76 -6.42 -11.81
C ILE A 36 7.76 -5.63 -13.12
N ASN A 37 6.64 -5.00 -13.44
CA ASN A 37 6.57 -4.08 -14.58
C ASN A 37 7.21 -2.74 -14.20
N LEU A 38 8.33 -2.40 -14.84
CA LEU A 38 9.07 -1.16 -14.63
C LEU A 38 9.34 -0.49 -15.97
N ASP A 39 9.21 0.83 -16.04
CA ASP A 39 9.54 1.56 -17.27
C ASP A 39 11.03 1.48 -17.62
N SER A 40 11.36 1.51 -18.91
CA SER A 40 12.74 1.35 -19.41
C SER A 40 13.72 2.34 -18.76
N LYS A 41 13.30 3.59 -18.57
CA LYS A 41 14.19 4.63 -18.01
C LYS A 41 14.55 4.31 -16.55
N SER A 42 13.56 3.93 -15.74
CA SER A 42 13.78 3.52 -14.36
C SER A 42 14.58 2.22 -14.26
N TYR A 43 14.36 1.27 -15.18
CA TYR A 43 15.11 0.02 -15.26
C TYR A 43 16.59 0.26 -15.58
N ASP A 44 16.89 1.06 -16.60
CA ASP A 44 18.26 1.37 -17.01
C ASP A 44 19.04 2.06 -15.89
N LYS A 45 18.40 3.04 -15.23
CA LYS A 45 19.01 3.75 -14.10
C LYS A 45 19.27 2.80 -12.91
N THR A 46 18.31 1.95 -12.58
CA THR A 46 18.45 0.96 -11.52
C THR A 46 19.57 -0.04 -11.84
N THR A 47 19.69 -0.47 -13.10
CA THR A 47 20.75 -1.38 -13.56
C THR A 47 22.14 -0.79 -13.34
N GLN A 48 22.32 0.52 -13.55
CA GLN A 48 23.59 1.19 -13.23
C GLN A 48 23.79 1.31 -11.72
N ASN A 49 22.77 1.72 -10.97
CA ASN A 49 22.84 1.90 -9.53
C ASN A 49 23.13 0.60 -8.76
N VAL A 50 22.76 -0.57 -9.31
CA VAL A 50 23.05 -1.86 -8.68
C VAL A 50 24.53 -2.23 -8.74
N LYS A 51 25.30 -1.63 -9.68
CA LYS A 51 26.76 -1.83 -9.75
C LYS A 51 27.49 -1.19 -8.57
N GLU A 52 26.93 -0.13 -8.00
CA GLU A 52 27.42 0.53 -6.79
C GLU A 52 26.29 0.58 -5.74
N PRO A 53 26.08 -0.53 -4.99
CA PRO A 53 24.93 -0.66 -4.11
C PRO A 53 24.86 0.41 -3.02
N GLY A 54 23.69 1.04 -2.89
CA GLY A 54 23.38 2.03 -1.88
C GLY A 54 21.95 1.91 -1.38
N ARG A 55 21.62 2.64 -0.30
CA ARG A 55 20.27 2.66 0.29
C ARG A 55 19.20 3.16 -0.67
N TYR A 56 19.61 3.94 -1.66
CA TYR A 56 18.76 4.63 -2.63
C TYR A 56 18.88 4.05 -4.03
N THR A 57 19.50 2.85 -4.18
CA THR A 57 19.68 2.19 -5.49
C THR A 57 18.38 2.04 -6.27
N PHE A 58 17.26 1.82 -5.56
CA PHE A 58 15.94 1.56 -6.14
C PHE A 58 14.97 2.74 -6.05
N ASP A 59 15.41 3.97 -5.74
CA ASP A 59 14.48 5.09 -5.49
C ASP A 59 13.59 5.40 -6.71
N ASP A 60 14.18 5.50 -7.91
CA ASP A 60 13.41 5.73 -9.14
C ASP A 60 12.44 4.59 -9.43
N ALA A 61 12.89 3.35 -9.27
CA ALA A 61 12.05 2.18 -9.45
C ALA A 61 10.90 2.12 -8.42
N GLN A 62 11.18 2.46 -7.17
CA GLN A 62 10.21 2.50 -6.09
C GLN A 62 9.15 3.57 -6.34
N GLU A 63 9.54 4.75 -6.82
CA GLU A 63 8.62 5.82 -7.19
C GLU A 63 7.71 5.41 -8.35
N HIS A 64 8.27 4.78 -9.39
CA HIS A 64 7.49 4.28 -10.52
C HIS A 64 6.41 3.29 -10.07
N ILE A 65 6.82 2.28 -9.29
CA ILE A 65 5.90 1.24 -8.79
C ILE A 65 4.81 1.85 -7.91
N TYR A 66 5.15 2.84 -7.07
CA TYR A 66 4.16 3.56 -6.28
C TYR A 66 3.11 4.26 -7.16
N LYS A 67 3.54 4.98 -8.20
CA LYS A 67 2.63 5.64 -9.13
C LYS A 67 1.72 4.63 -9.83
N LEU A 68 2.28 3.51 -10.28
CA LEU A 68 1.55 2.43 -10.94
C LEU A 68 0.46 1.85 -10.03
N MET A 69 0.81 1.48 -8.78
CA MET A 69 -0.17 0.97 -7.82
C MET A 69 -1.24 2.01 -7.50
N LYS A 70 -0.86 3.28 -7.37
CA LYS A 70 -1.78 4.38 -7.06
C LYS A 70 -2.80 4.61 -8.19
N SER A 71 -2.40 4.44 -9.44
CA SER A 71 -3.30 4.64 -10.59
C SER A 71 -4.15 3.41 -10.94
N ASP A 72 -3.69 2.21 -10.63
CA ASP A 72 -4.33 0.97 -11.09
C ASP A 72 -4.89 0.12 -9.93
N SER A 73 -4.03 -0.55 -9.16
CA SER A 73 -4.46 -1.49 -8.12
C SER A 73 -5.25 -0.81 -6.99
N TYR A 74 -4.87 0.42 -6.63
CA TYR A 74 -5.47 1.14 -5.51
C TYR A 74 -6.94 1.54 -5.76
N PRO A 75 -7.31 2.21 -6.88
CA PRO A 75 -8.71 2.49 -7.16
C PRO A 75 -9.57 1.23 -7.28
N ARG A 76 -9.02 0.12 -7.78
CA ARG A 76 -9.72 -1.18 -7.85
C ARG A 76 -10.01 -1.72 -6.45
N PHE A 77 -9.02 -1.69 -5.55
CA PHE A 77 -9.21 -2.11 -4.16
C PHE A 77 -10.27 -1.31 -3.40
N ILE A 78 -10.28 0.03 -3.52
CA ILE A 78 -11.28 0.86 -2.83
C ILE A 78 -12.72 0.53 -3.28
N ARG A 79 -12.88 0.04 -4.51
CA ARG A 79 -14.18 -0.43 -5.04
C ARG A 79 -14.48 -1.89 -4.71
N SER A 80 -13.50 -2.67 -4.27
CA SER A 80 -13.66 -4.09 -3.98
C SER A 80 -14.55 -4.36 -2.76
N SER A 81 -15.23 -5.51 -2.74
CA SER A 81 -16.04 -5.96 -1.61
C SER A 81 -15.21 -6.07 -0.33
N ALA A 82 -13.96 -6.52 -0.41
CA ALA A 82 -13.05 -6.64 0.74
C ALA A 82 -12.89 -5.30 1.48
N TYR A 83 -12.68 -4.20 0.75
CA TYR A 83 -12.60 -2.88 1.37
C TYR A 83 -13.95 -2.40 1.91
N GLN A 84 -15.06 -2.69 1.20
CA GLN A 84 -16.40 -2.36 1.66
C GLN A 84 -16.78 -3.11 2.95
N GLU A 85 -16.41 -4.39 3.06
CA GLU A 85 -16.60 -5.20 4.26
C GLU A 85 -15.77 -4.68 5.43
N LEU A 86 -14.51 -4.29 5.17
CA LEU A 86 -13.66 -3.64 6.18
C LEU A 86 -14.31 -2.34 6.70
N LEU A 87 -14.87 -1.51 5.81
CA LEU A 87 -15.59 -0.30 6.19
C LEU A 87 -16.85 -0.61 7.02
N GLN A 88 -17.60 -1.64 6.64
CA GLN A 88 -18.80 -2.07 7.38
C GLN A 88 -18.43 -2.62 8.77
N ALA A 89 -17.36 -3.40 8.89
CA ALA A 89 -16.84 -3.89 10.15
C ALA A 89 -16.41 -2.73 11.06
N LYS A 90 -15.67 -1.75 10.53
CA LYS A 90 -15.29 -0.52 11.26
C LYS A 90 -16.52 0.28 11.73
N LYS A 91 -17.57 0.40 10.90
CA LYS A 91 -18.83 1.04 11.30
C LYS A 91 -19.54 0.26 12.41
N LYS A 92 -19.53 -1.07 12.37
CA LYS A 92 -20.07 -1.93 13.44
C LYS A 92 -19.29 -1.77 14.74
N ASP A 93 -17.96 -1.73 14.69
CA ASP A 93 -17.09 -1.47 15.86
C ASP A 93 -17.34 -0.09 16.49
N LEU A 94 -17.51 0.94 15.66
CA LEU A 94 -17.88 2.28 16.13
C LEU A 94 -19.29 2.30 16.74
N CYS A 95 -20.24 1.56 16.17
CA CYS A 95 -21.60 1.42 16.72
C CYS A 95 -21.61 0.64 18.05
N LEU A 96 -20.80 -0.41 18.19
CA LEU A 96 -20.66 -1.17 19.43
C LEU A 96 -20.01 -0.35 20.54
N LYS A 97 -19.01 0.49 20.21
CA LYS A 97 -18.44 1.46 21.16
C LYS A 97 -19.45 2.51 21.60
N LYS A 98 -20.29 3.03 20.70
CA LYS A 98 -21.40 3.95 21.05
C LYS A 98 -22.42 3.28 21.99
N LYS A 99 -22.72 1.99 21.81
CA LYS A 99 -23.62 1.23 22.71
C LYS A 99 -23.04 1.01 24.12
N SER A 100 -21.72 0.91 24.25
CA SER A 100 -21.07 0.73 25.56
C SER A 100 -21.00 2.02 26.40
N PHE A 101 -20.96 3.20 25.76
CA PHE A 101 -21.06 4.49 26.47
C PHE A 101 -22.51 4.87 26.84
N ASN A 102 -23.50 4.38 26.11
CA ASN A 102 -24.92 4.64 26.41
C ASN A 102 -25.50 3.77 27.56
N LYS A 103 -24.70 2.89 28.18
CA LYS A 103 -25.15 2.14 29.38
C LYS A 103 -24.96 2.94 30.69
N MET A 104 -24.59 4.21 30.62
CA MET A 104 -24.48 5.08 31.79
C MET A 104 -24.86 6.54 31.48
N ALA A 105 -26.03 6.76 30.87
CA ALA A 105 -26.68 8.07 30.87
C ALA A 105 -28.17 7.89 30.60
N THR A 106 -28.96 7.64 31.64
CA THR A 106 -30.38 7.97 31.59
C THR A 106 -30.53 9.49 31.56
N LYS A 107 -31.29 9.95 30.56
CA LYS A 107 -32.16 11.14 30.56
C LYS A 107 -31.73 12.28 29.62
N THR A 108 -32.75 12.73 28.90
CA THR A 108 -33.01 14.05 28.29
C THR A 108 -32.54 14.36 26.86
N SER A 109 -33.56 14.39 25.98
CA SER A 109 -33.87 15.37 24.94
C SER A 109 -33.08 15.39 23.62
N SER A 110 -33.84 15.03 22.58
CA SER A 110 -33.85 15.53 21.20
C SER A 110 -32.79 16.56 20.80
N GLU A 111 -31.93 16.17 19.86
CA GLU A 111 -31.41 17.08 18.84
C GLU A 111 -30.99 16.28 17.60
N SER A 112 -31.60 16.64 16.47
CA SER A 112 -31.35 16.15 15.12
C SER A 112 -30.00 16.66 14.60
N ILE A 113 -29.16 15.76 14.09
CA ILE A 113 -27.94 16.13 13.36
C ILE A 113 -28.02 15.53 11.96
N ASP A 114 -28.12 16.42 10.98
CA ASP A 114 -27.98 16.16 9.55
C ASP A 114 -26.60 15.57 9.24
N ASP A 115 -26.55 14.30 8.84
CA ASP A 115 -25.35 13.68 8.28
C ASP A 115 -25.21 14.05 6.80
N GLN A 116 -24.79 15.28 6.52
CA GLN A 116 -24.17 15.63 5.24
C GLN A 116 -22.71 15.13 5.23
N VAL A 117 -22.51 13.82 5.09
CA VAL A 117 -21.20 13.26 4.76
C VAL A 117 -20.99 13.41 3.25
N SER A 118 -20.35 14.54 2.89
CA SER A 118 -19.73 14.77 1.60
C SER A 118 -18.68 13.69 1.33
N THR A 119 -19.00 12.72 0.47
CA THR A 119 -18.19 11.51 0.21
C THR A 119 -17.03 11.72 -0.76
N ASN A 120 -16.65 12.94 -1.11
CA ASN A 120 -15.64 13.18 -2.15
C ASN A 120 -14.46 14.03 -1.65
N SER A 121 -13.62 13.47 -0.77
CA SER A 121 -12.19 13.82 -0.69
C SER A 121 -11.46 13.08 0.43
N ARG A 122 -10.24 12.59 0.12
CA ARG A 122 -9.17 12.16 1.05
C ARG A 122 -9.38 10.81 1.75
N HIS A 123 -9.18 9.71 1.04
CA HIS A 123 -8.72 8.47 1.68
C HIS A 123 -7.19 8.44 1.60
N GLY A 124 -6.54 9.06 2.59
CA GLY A 124 -5.09 9.28 2.66
C GLY A 124 -4.33 8.04 3.13
N LEU A 125 -4.41 6.94 2.39
CA LEU A 125 -3.62 5.74 2.69
C LEU A 125 -2.14 5.98 2.35
N SER A 126 -1.27 5.55 3.25
CA SER A 126 0.17 5.63 3.08
C SER A 126 0.63 4.74 1.92
N PRO A 127 1.76 5.06 1.26
CA PRO A 127 2.36 4.18 0.26
C PRO A 127 2.49 2.73 0.72
N SER A 128 2.81 2.51 1.99
CA SER A 128 2.94 1.17 2.58
C SER A 128 1.63 0.39 2.63
N GLU A 129 0.51 1.07 2.89
CA GLU A 129 -0.82 0.45 2.91
C GLU A 129 -1.25 0.10 1.49
N ILE A 130 -1.02 0.99 0.53
CA ILE A 130 -1.29 0.74 -0.89
C ILE A 130 -0.52 -0.50 -1.38
N CYS A 131 0.74 -0.66 -0.97
CA CYS A 131 1.55 -1.83 -1.35
C CYS A 131 1.05 -3.12 -0.72
N LYS A 132 0.71 -3.09 0.58
CA LYS A 132 0.16 -4.26 1.28
C LYS A 132 -1.15 -4.71 0.64
N ILE A 133 -1.97 -3.75 0.21
CA ILE A 133 -3.22 -4.00 -0.52
C ILE A 133 -2.94 -4.66 -1.87
N ALA A 134 -1.99 -4.14 -2.64
CA ALA A 134 -1.65 -4.68 -3.96
C ALA A 134 -1.14 -6.13 -3.87
N ILE A 135 -0.47 -6.50 -2.78
CA ILE A 135 0.03 -7.85 -2.52
C ILE A 135 -1.10 -8.81 -2.06
N ASN A 136 -2.08 -8.32 -1.29
CA ASN A 136 -3.17 -9.14 -0.74
C ASN A 136 -4.44 -9.14 -1.62
N SER A 137 -4.44 -8.45 -2.76
CA SER A 137 -5.50 -8.61 -3.75
C SER A 137 -5.28 -9.95 -4.44
N ASP A 138 -6.07 -10.96 -4.06
CA ASP A 138 -6.05 -12.31 -4.65
C ASP A 138 -5.92 -12.27 -6.18
N GLU A 139 -5.19 -13.25 -6.73
CA GLU A 139 -4.90 -13.43 -8.17
C GLU A 139 -6.12 -13.37 -9.10
N THR A 140 -7.34 -13.45 -8.55
CA THR A 140 -8.63 -13.31 -9.26
C THR A 140 -8.89 -11.92 -9.85
N TYR A 141 -8.10 -10.89 -9.51
CA TYR A 141 -8.33 -9.50 -9.96
C TYR A 141 -7.39 -8.98 -11.06
N TRP A 142 -6.43 -9.79 -11.52
CA TRP A 142 -5.51 -9.42 -12.62
C TRP A 142 -6.00 -9.84 -14.01
N ASN A 143 -7.12 -10.57 -14.10
CA ASN A 143 -7.74 -10.98 -15.35
C ASN A 143 -9.05 -10.22 -15.58
N TYR A 144 -8.97 -9.04 -16.19
CA TYR A 144 -10.03 -8.44 -17.02
C TYR A 144 -9.42 -7.52 -18.06
#